data_AF-A0AAU7CT06-F1
#
_entry.id   AF-A0AAU7CT06-F1
#
_cell.length_a   1.000
_cell.length_b   1.000
_cell.length_c   1.000
_cell.angle_alpha   90.00
_cell.angle_beta   90.00
_cell.angle_gamma   90.00
#
_symmetry.space_group_name_H-M   'P 1'
#
loop_
_entity.id
_entity.type
_entity.pdbx_description
1 polymer ?
#
loop_
_entity_poly.entity_id
_entity_poly.type
_entity_poly.pdbx_seq_one_letter_code
_entity_poly.pdbx_strand_id
1 'polypeptide(L)'
;MARIVRIRETGESEVLKSEEAEVSPNGQGEVQISAKATKTASARTTAKRPAKADALASQLIDQRPPELGDWREETLARMRALILEADPEMTEERKWRKPSNAMAGVPVWSHKGIVCTGESYSKVVKLTFARGASIPDPSRLFNSSLEGNTRRAIDIHEGEQVDADAFKALVTAAVAQNGPPAKKAKPGASKSKTIKVQEGEKVVLLSGGNPQIAKADGDAPVQAYIAAMPGWKRDIGERLDALIVRNVPNVRKAVKWNSPLYGIEGQGWFLGIHTFTHYVKVAFFYGTSLRPVPPGASKSEDTRYLDIHKDDQFDEAQLATWVKQAAALPGWDDSPKRK
;
A
#
# COMPACT_ATOMS: atom_id res chain seq x y z
N MET A 1 34.86 -38.00 -35.98
CA MET A 1 35.01 -38.99 -34.89
C MET A 1 36.28 -38.66 -34.09
N ALA A 2 36.13 -38.62 -32.75
CA ALA A 2 37.13 -38.84 -31.67
C ALA A 2 38.47 -38.06 -31.56
N ARG A 3 38.52 -37.22 -30.49
CA ARG A 3 39.57 -36.91 -29.48
C ARG A 3 41.04 -37.34 -29.68
N ILE A 4 41.98 -36.46 -29.27
CA ILE A 4 42.76 -36.54 -28.00
C ILE A 4 43.56 -35.24 -27.72
N VAL A 5 43.70 -35.00 -26.41
CA VAL A 5 44.27 -33.93 -25.57
C VAL A 5 45.78 -33.66 -25.77
N ARG A 6 46.22 -32.40 -25.57
CA ARG A 6 47.46 -32.11 -24.80
C ARG A 6 47.47 -30.70 -24.21
N ILE A 7 47.44 -30.65 -22.88
CA ILE A 7 47.81 -29.52 -22.02
C ILE A 7 49.21 -29.86 -21.47
N ARG A 8 50.12 -28.86 -21.43
CA ARG A 8 51.41 -28.82 -20.69
C ARG A 8 51.56 -27.38 -20.17
N GLU A 9 51.52 -27.18 -18.85
CA GLU A 9 52.65 -26.93 -17.89
C GLU A 9 53.38 -25.61 -18.18
N THR A 10 53.49 -24.64 -17.25
CA THR A 10 54.25 -24.67 -15.96
C THR A 10 53.81 -23.51 -15.03
N GLY A 11 53.63 -23.72 -13.71
CA GLY A 11 54.55 -23.31 -12.62
C GLY A 11 54.05 -22.01 -11.95
N GLU A 12 54.08 -21.73 -10.64
CA GLU A 12 54.58 -22.34 -9.40
C GLU A 12 53.75 -21.75 -8.23
N SER A 13 53.80 -22.44 -7.09
CA SER A 13 53.28 -22.11 -5.76
C SER A 13 54.23 -21.23 -4.94
N GLU A 14 53.74 -20.42 -3.99
CA GLU A 14 54.17 -20.47 -2.57
C GLU A 14 53.37 -19.54 -1.63
N VAL A 15 53.46 -19.84 -0.33
CA VAL A 15 52.59 -19.49 0.80
C VAL A 15 53.37 -18.67 1.84
N LEU A 16 52.67 -17.95 2.75
CA LEU A 16 52.96 -17.66 4.20
C LEU A 16 52.73 -16.16 4.54
N LYS A 17 52.44 -15.68 5.77
CA LYS A 17 51.58 -16.02 6.94
C LYS A 17 51.80 -14.84 7.94
N SER A 18 50.76 -14.45 8.70
CA SER A 18 50.73 -13.84 10.07
C SER A 18 51.57 -12.57 10.41
N GLU A 19 50.95 -11.56 11.05
CA GLU A 19 51.03 -11.30 12.52
C GLU A 19 50.06 -10.18 12.97
N GLU A 20 49.42 -10.38 14.13
CA GLU A 20 48.63 -9.39 14.89
C GLU A 20 49.52 -8.62 15.88
N ALA A 21 49.15 -7.38 16.23
CA ALA A 21 49.51 -6.79 17.51
C ALA A 21 48.48 -5.72 17.95
N GLU A 22 47.92 -5.91 19.14
CA GLU A 22 47.13 -4.95 19.90
C GLU A 22 47.90 -4.62 21.19
N VAL A 23 47.84 -3.37 21.69
CA VAL A 23 47.71 -2.96 23.12
C VAL A 23 47.86 -1.42 23.28
N SER A 24 46.94 -0.85 24.08
CA SER A 24 46.72 0.54 24.56
C SER A 24 47.78 1.01 25.61
N PRO A 25 47.70 2.15 26.39
CA PRO A 25 46.74 3.28 26.47
C PRO A 25 47.37 4.71 26.71
N ASN A 26 46.48 5.69 26.96
CA ASN A 26 46.60 6.85 27.88
C ASN A 26 46.97 8.26 27.33
N GLY A 27 46.24 9.30 27.80
CA GLY A 27 46.75 10.67 27.87
C GLY A 27 45.82 11.80 27.37
N GLN A 28 45.07 12.41 28.28
CA GLN A 28 44.42 13.73 28.12
C GLN A 28 45.48 14.86 28.14
N GLY A 29 45.25 15.96 27.40
CA GLY A 29 46.03 17.19 27.52
C GLY A 29 45.59 18.29 26.54
N GLU A 30 44.97 19.35 27.08
CA GLU A 30 44.49 20.57 26.39
C GLU A 30 45.61 21.41 25.75
N VAL A 31 45.29 22.29 24.77
CA VAL A 31 45.22 23.77 24.92
C VAL A 31 44.99 24.47 23.57
N GLN A 32 44.20 25.54 23.67
CA GLN A 32 43.59 26.47 22.71
C GLN A 32 44.55 27.28 21.79
N ILE A 33 44.03 27.85 20.68
CA ILE A 33 43.86 29.33 20.47
C ILE A 33 43.11 29.76 19.17
N SER A 34 41.98 30.44 19.39
CA SER A 34 41.48 31.74 18.86
C SER A 34 41.09 32.04 17.38
N ALA A 35 39.96 32.77 17.29
CA ALA A 35 39.54 33.83 16.33
C ALA A 35 39.16 33.41 14.89
N LYS A 36 38.09 33.89 14.23
CA LYS A 36 37.23 35.08 14.42
C LYS A 36 35.91 34.85 13.65
N ALA A 37 34.78 35.23 14.24
CA ALA A 37 33.51 35.35 13.55
C ALA A 37 33.41 36.72 12.85
N THR A 38 32.80 36.78 11.67
CA THR A 38 32.23 38.02 11.14
C THR A 38 30.93 37.71 10.41
N LYS A 39 29.83 38.26 10.95
CA LYS A 39 28.50 38.33 10.34
C LYS A 39 28.55 39.29 9.16
N THR A 40 27.85 38.97 8.07
CA THR A 40 27.25 40.00 7.22
C THR A 40 25.88 39.52 6.75
N ALA A 41 24.86 40.31 7.07
CA ALA A 41 23.49 40.16 6.60
C ALA A 41 23.39 40.64 5.14
N SER A 42 22.52 40.03 4.33
CA SER A 42 22.03 40.67 3.12
C SER A 42 20.53 40.46 2.97
N ALA A 43 19.88 41.57 2.67
CA ALA A 43 18.45 41.81 2.76
C ALA A 43 17.67 41.20 1.59
N ARG A 44 16.39 40.98 1.88
CA ARG A 44 15.32 40.61 0.96
C ARG A 44 14.97 41.83 0.08
N THR A 45 15.12 41.72 -1.23
CA THR A 45 14.59 42.70 -2.19
C THR A 45 13.79 41.98 -3.28
N THR A 46 12.52 42.32 -3.38
CA THR A 46 11.58 41.94 -4.44
C THR A 46 11.93 42.68 -5.73
N ALA A 47 12.32 41.96 -6.79
CA ALA A 47 12.50 42.52 -8.13
C ALA A 47 11.54 41.84 -9.13
N LYS A 48 10.72 42.67 -9.79
CA LYS A 48 9.73 42.32 -10.82
C LYS A 48 10.43 41.96 -12.13
N ARG A 49 10.14 40.79 -12.70
CA ARG A 49 10.72 40.30 -13.97
C ARG A 49 10.12 41.06 -15.17
N PRO A 50 10.90 41.46 -16.20
CA PRO A 50 10.40 42.26 -17.30
C PRO A 50 9.60 41.45 -18.33
N ALA A 51 8.50 42.04 -18.82
CA ALA A 51 7.46 41.47 -19.67
C ALA A 51 7.87 41.10 -21.12
N LYS A 52 9.18 41.11 -21.46
CA LYS A 52 9.67 40.72 -22.80
C LYS A 52 10.13 39.26 -22.92
N ALA A 53 10.20 38.52 -21.82
CA ALA A 53 10.45 37.07 -21.84
C ALA A 53 9.20 36.23 -22.16
N ASP A 54 8.00 36.78 -21.95
CA ASP A 54 6.73 36.07 -22.21
C ASP A 54 6.37 36.04 -23.71
N ALA A 55 6.89 36.96 -24.52
CA ALA A 55 6.61 37.00 -25.96
C ALA A 55 7.45 35.99 -26.77
N LEU A 56 8.65 35.62 -26.31
CA LEU A 56 9.52 34.65 -27.00
C LEU A 56 9.26 33.20 -26.55
N ALA A 57 8.70 33.00 -25.36
CA ALA A 57 8.18 31.70 -24.92
C ALA A 57 6.88 31.29 -25.63
N SER A 58 6.14 32.27 -26.17
CA SER A 58 4.88 32.03 -26.90
C SER A 58 5.08 31.69 -28.39
N GLN A 59 6.29 31.80 -28.93
CA GLN A 59 6.59 31.55 -30.36
C GLN A 59 7.46 30.30 -30.63
N LEU A 60 7.82 29.54 -29.58
CA LEU A 60 8.46 28.22 -29.72
C LEU A 60 7.48 27.05 -29.55
N ILE A 61 6.17 27.33 -29.55
CA ILE A 61 5.11 26.33 -29.45
C ILE A 61 4.73 25.75 -30.84
N ASP A 62 5.19 26.35 -31.94
CA ASP A 62 4.72 26.03 -33.29
C ASP A 62 5.66 25.17 -34.16
N GLN A 63 6.61 24.44 -33.56
CA GLN A 63 7.40 23.45 -34.32
C GLN A 63 7.58 22.12 -33.57
N ARG A 64 6.48 21.52 -33.11
CA ARG A 64 6.48 20.08 -32.82
C ARG A 64 5.78 19.35 -33.97
N PRO A 65 6.48 18.50 -34.75
CA PRO A 65 5.87 17.72 -35.82
C PRO A 65 4.82 16.74 -35.25
N PRO A 66 3.81 16.32 -36.05
CA PRO A 66 2.76 15.41 -35.62
C PRO A 66 3.32 13.99 -35.52
N GLU A 67 4.03 13.69 -34.45
CA GLU A 67 4.45 12.34 -34.12
C GLU A 67 3.39 11.66 -33.27
N LEU A 68 2.76 10.63 -33.82
CA LEU A 68 2.02 9.54 -33.16
C LEU A 68 1.49 9.89 -31.76
N GLY A 69 0.21 10.31 -31.70
CA GLY A 69 -0.44 10.79 -30.49
C GLY A 69 -0.19 9.91 -29.26
N ASP A 70 0.09 10.54 -28.11
CA ASP A 70 0.24 9.82 -26.85
C ASP A 70 -1.08 9.11 -26.55
N TRP A 71 -1.08 7.77 -26.65
CA TRP A 71 -2.26 6.93 -26.45
C TRP A 71 -2.98 7.21 -25.11
N ARG A 72 -2.26 7.77 -24.12
CA ARG A 72 -2.83 8.16 -22.83
C ARG A 72 -3.76 9.35 -22.95
N GLU A 73 -3.41 10.33 -23.78
CA GLU A 73 -4.27 11.50 -24.04
C GLU A 73 -5.53 11.07 -24.79
N GLU A 74 -5.39 10.22 -25.81
CA GLU A 74 -6.51 9.65 -26.55
C GLU A 74 -7.42 8.79 -25.65
N THR A 75 -6.83 7.94 -24.81
CA THR A 75 -7.57 7.12 -23.85
C THR A 75 -8.31 7.97 -22.83
N LEU A 76 -7.65 9.00 -22.27
CA LEU A 76 -8.28 9.89 -21.29
C LEU A 76 -9.39 10.72 -21.94
N ALA A 77 -9.23 11.16 -23.19
CA ALA A 77 -10.28 11.84 -23.95
C ALA A 77 -11.48 10.94 -24.21
N ARG A 78 -11.26 9.66 -24.55
CA ARG A 78 -12.32 8.66 -24.69
C ARG A 78 -13.07 8.44 -23.38
N MET A 79 -12.35 8.23 -22.28
CA MET A 79 -12.99 8.04 -20.97
C MET A 79 -13.75 9.28 -20.52
N ARG A 80 -13.22 10.47 -20.78
CA ARG A 80 -13.91 11.74 -20.54
C ARG A 80 -15.24 11.82 -21.29
N ALA A 81 -15.27 11.47 -22.57
CA ALA A 81 -16.50 11.47 -23.37
C ALA A 81 -17.56 10.55 -22.73
N LEU A 82 -17.18 9.32 -22.38
CA LEU A 82 -18.07 8.37 -21.71
C LEU A 82 -18.56 8.86 -20.34
N ILE A 83 -17.73 9.54 -19.56
CA ILE A 83 -18.13 10.14 -18.27
C ILE A 83 -19.21 11.20 -18.48
N LEU A 84 -19.03 12.09 -19.47
CA LEU A 84 -19.98 13.15 -19.78
C LEU A 84 -21.28 12.62 -20.43
N GLU A 85 -21.19 11.53 -21.18
CA GLU A 85 -22.37 10.82 -21.70
C GLU A 85 -23.17 10.13 -20.60
N ALA A 86 -22.49 9.53 -19.61
CA ALA A 86 -23.13 8.88 -18.47
C ALA A 86 -23.88 9.84 -17.54
N ASP A 87 -23.42 11.09 -17.47
CA ASP A 87 -24.01 12.16 -16.67
C ASP A 87 -23.73 13.54 -17.29
N PRO A 88 -24.70 14.11 -18.03
CA PRO A 88 -24.56 15.44 -18.64
C PRO A 88 -24.42 16.59 -17.63
N GLU A 89 -24.77 16.38 -16.35
CA GLU A 89 -24.60 17.38 -15.28
C GLU A 89 -23.22 17.31 -14.61
N MET A 90 -22.33 16.44 -15.07
CA MET A 90 -21.00 16.26 -14.52
C MET A 90 -20.15 17.53 -14.68
N THR A 91 -19.60 18.02 -13.57
CA THR A 91 -18.64 19.13 -13.57
C THR A 91 -17.22 18.60 -13.79
N GLU A 92 -16.51 19.16 -14.77
CA GLU A 92 -15.10 18.85 -15.05
C GLU A 92 -14.20 19.99 -14.58
N GLU A 93 -13.21 19.66 -13.76
CA GLU A 93 -12.17 20.60 -13.31
C GLU A 93 -10.78 19.99 -13.50
N ARG A 94 -9.74 20.82 -13.57
CA ARG A 94 -8.34 20.37 -13.47
C ARG A 94 -7.72 20.89 -12.18
N LYS A 95 -7.41 19.98 -11.25
CA LYS A 95 -6.86 20.30 -9.93
C LYS A 95 -5.41 19.83 -9.80
N TRP A 96 -4.69 20.32 -8.79
CA TRP A 96 -3.33 19.88 -8.44
C TRP A 96 -2.29 19.98 -9.58
N ARG A 97 -2.17 21.17 -10.18
CA ARG A 97 -1.06 21.48 -11.09
C ARG A 97 0.25 21.45 -10.32
N LYS A 98 1.21 20.62 -10.74
CA LYS A 98 2.51 20.46 -10.09
C LYS A 98 3.61 20.39 -11.17
N PRO A 99 4.86 20.77 -10.85
CA PRO A 99 5.96 20.61 -11.80
C PRO A 99 6.12 19.16 -12.29
N SER A 100 5.84 18.18 -11.43
CA SER A 100 5.90 16.75 -11.74
C SER A 100 4.84 16.24 -12.73
N ASN A 101 3.82 17.05 -13.07
CA ASN A 101 2.82 16.73 -14.11
C ASN A 101 2.82 17.74 -15.25
N ALA A 102 3.99 18.33 -15.55
CA ALA A 102 4.15 19.36 -16.57
C ALA A 102 3.17 20.54 -16.42
N MET A 103 2.72 20.81 -15.20
CA MET A 103 1.69 21.82 -14.89
C MET A 103 0.32 21.59 -15.56
N ALA A 104 0.09 20.40 -16.14
CA ALA A 104 -1.16 20.02 -16.81
C ALA A 104 -2.33 19.82 -15.83
N GLY A 105 -2.02 19.53 -14.56
CA GLY A 105 -3.01 19.19 -13.54
C GLY A 105 -3.67 17.83 -13.78
N VAL A 106 -4.55 17.47 -12.87
CA VAL A 106 -5.30 16.21 -12.87
C VAL A 106 -6.76 16.52 -13.16
N PRO A 107 -7.35 15.98 -14.24
CA PRO A 107 -8.78 15.96 -14.45
C PRO A 107 -9.54 15.37 -13.26
N VAL A 108 -10.56 16.08 -12.81
CA VAL A 108 -11.45 15.70 -11.71
C VAL A 108 -12.89 15.91 -12.18
N TRP A 109 -13.69 14.85 -12.12
CA TRP A 109 -15.11 14.88 -12.43
C TRP A 109 -15.92 14.81 -11.15
N SER A 110 -16.90 15.71 -11.01
CA SER A 110 -17.71 15.86 -9.81
C SER A 110 -19.18 16.06 -10.13
N HIS A 111 -20.04 15.38 -9.38
CA HIS A 111 -21.48 15.63 -9.29
C HIS A 111 -21.87 15.41 -7.84
N LYS A 112 -22.31 16.47 -7.13
CA LYS A 112 -22.61 16.45 -5.67
C LYS A 112 -21.45 15.90 -4.81
N GLY A 113 -20.21 16.12 -5.27
CA GLY A 113 -18.98 15.55 -4.71
C GLY A 113 -18.08 14.98 -5.80
N ILE A 114 -16.82 14.66 -5.48
CA ILE A 114 -15.90 14.06 -6.45
C ILE A 114 -16.41 12.66 -6.80
N VAL A 115 -16.55 12.39 -8.10
CA VAL A 115 -16.90 11.08 -8.63
C VAL A 115 -15.62 10.31 -8.91
N CYS A 116 -14.77 10.82 -9.80
CA CYS A 116 -13.49 10.23 -10.10
C CYS A 116 -12.43 11.25 -10.54
N THR A 117 -11.16 10.84 -10.52
CA THR A 117 -10.01 11.56 -11.08
C THR A 117 -9.40 10.77 -12.23
N GLY A 118 -8.77 11.46 -13.18
CA GLY A 118 -8.06 10.85 -14.30
C GLY A 118 -6.60 11.22 -14.31
N GLU A 119 -5.72 10.24 -14.21
CA GLU A 119 -4.27 10.44 -14.13
C GLU A 119 -3.55 9.59 -15.17
N SER A 120 -2.64 10.21 -15.92
CA SER A 120 -1.81 9.50 -16.89
C SER A 120 -0.47 9.12 -16.26
N TYR A 121 -0.12 7.84 -16.33
CA TYR A 121 1.16 7.27 -15.90
C TYR A 121 1.88 6.63 -17.08
N SER A 122 3.18 6.36 -16.95
CA SER A 122 3.99 5.78 -18.03
C SER A 122 3.50 4.43 -18.58
N LYS A 123 2.62 3.70 -17.89
CA LYS A 123 2.09 2.41 -18.38
C LYS A 123 0.57 2.29 -18.38
N VAL A 124 -0.14 3.24 -17.76
CA VAL A 124 -1.59 3.16 -17.54
C VAL A 124 -2.22 4.55 -17.55
N VAL A 125 -3.47 4.64 -17.99
CA VAL A 125 -4.37 5.73 -17.61
C VAL A 125 -5.20 5.25 -16.44
N LYS A 126 -5.09 5.93 -15.30
CA LYS A 126 -5.75 5.56 -14.04
C LYS A 126 -6.97 6.42 -13.81
N LEU A 127 -8.13 5.80 -13.66
CA LEU A 127 -9.35 6.44 -13.17
C LEU A 127 -9.61 6.03 -11.73
N THR A 128 -9.49 6.97 -10.78
CA THR A 128 -9.72 6.67 -9.36
C THR A 128 -11.08 7.18 -8.92
N PHE A 129 -11.97 6.28 -8.48
CA PHE A 129 -13.30 6.63 -8.01
C PHE A 129 -13.27 6.92 -6.50
N ALA A 130 -13.71 8.12 -6.11
CA ALA A 130 -13.58 8.62 -4.74
C ALA A 130 -14.37 7.80 -3.70
N ARG A 131 -15.47 7.16 -4.13
CA ARG A 131 -16.25 6.20 -3.35
C ARG A 131 -16.29 4.82 -3.98
N GLY A 132 -15.23 4.46 -4.72
CA GLY A 132 -15.12 3.22 -5.47
C GLY A 132 -15.53 1.97 -4.68
N ALA A 133 -15.22 1.88 -3.39
CA ALA A 133 -15.58 0.71 -2.57
C ALA A 133 -17.09 0.48 -2.39
N SER A 134 -17.91 1.53 -2.54
CA SER A 134 -19.37 1.48 -2.38
C SER A 134 -20.14 1.34 -3.69
N ILE A 135 -19.45 1.33 -4.83
CA ILE A 135 -20.07 1.29 -6.17
C ILE A 135 -20.24 -0.18 -6.60
N PRO A 136 -21.44 -0.67 -6.95
CA PRO A 136 -21.57 -1.99 -7.55
C PRO A 136 -20.78 -2.09 -8.86
N ASP A 137 -20.02 -3.17 -9.05
CA ASP A 137 -19.20 -3.39 -10.26
C ASP A 137 -19.40 -4.83 -10.79
N PRO A 138 -20.56 -5.12 -11.39
CA PRO A 138 -20.89 -6.47 -11.87
C PRO A 138 -20.00 -6.91 -13.04
N SER A 139 -19.53 -5.96 -13.86
CA SER A 139 -18.64 -6.21 -15.00
C SER A 139 -17.16 -6.29 -14.61
N ARG A 140 -16.84 -6.08 -13.31
CA ARG A 140 -15.48 -6.16 -12.75
C ARG A 140 -14.48 -5.25 -13.45
N LEU A 141 -14.89 -4.00 -13.74
CA LEU A 141 -14.02 -3.00 -14.36
C LEU A 141 -12.93 -2.50 -13.42
N PHE A 142 -13.15 -2.50 -12.10
CA PHE A 142 -12.09 -2.15 -11.16
C PHE A 142 -11.01 -3.24 -11.14
N ASN A 143 -9.79 -2.86 -11.48
CA ASN A 143 -8.61 -3.73 -11.49
C ASN A 143 -7.48 -3.21 -10.59
N SER A 144 -7.63 -2.02 -9.99
CA SER A 144 -6.60 -1.34 -9.20
C SER A 144 -7.18 -0.75 -7.92
N SER A 145 -6.35 -0.60 -6.88
CA SER A 145 -6.76 -0.09 -5.57
C SER A 145 -7.97 -0.82 -4.95
N LEU A 146 -8.09 -2.12 -5.20
CA LEU A 146 -9.27 -2.93 -4.82
C LEU A 146 -9.41 -3.15 -3.32
N GLU A 147 -8.31 -3.00 -2.58
CA GLU A 147 -8.21 -3.25 -1.14
C GLU A 147 -8.62 -2.03 -0.30
N GLY A 148 -8.82 -0.87 -0.92
CA GLY A 148 -9.20 0.36 -0.24
C GLY A 148 -10.65 0.31 0.26
N ASN A 149 -10.90 0.72 1.50
CA ASN A 149 -12.26 0.81 2.06
C ASN A 149 -13.11 1.97 1.52
N THR A 150 -12.49 2.86 0.73
CA THR A 150 -13.10 4.10 0.25
C THR A 150 -13.03 4.19 -1.27
N ARG A 151 -11.84 3.99 -1.85
CA ARG A 151 -11.58 4.17 -3.29
C ARG A 151 -11.29 2.85 -3.97
N ARG A 152 -11.63 2.77 -5.26
CA ARG A 152 -11.17 1.77 -6.22
C ARG A 152 -10.81 2.48 -7.52
N ALA A 153 -9.96 1.86 -8.33
CA ALA A 153 -9.45 2.46 -9.55
C ALA A 153 -9.48 1.47 -10.73
N ILE A 154 -9.50 2.05 -11.92
CA ILE A 154 -9.34 1.35 -13.19
C ILE A 154 -8.01 1.82 -13.78
N ASP A 155 -7.08 0.90 -13.93
CA ASP A 155 -5.81 1.08 -14.64
C ASP A 155 -6.01 0.56 -16.06
N ILE A 156 -6.09 1.48 -17.02
CA ILE A 156 -6.32 1.17 -18.44
C ILE A 156 -4.97 1.14 -19.15
N HIS A 157 -4.62 0.00 -19.74
CA HIS A 157 -3.39 -0.19 -20.49
C HIS A 157 -3.50 0.27 -21.95
N GLU A 158 -2.37 0.44 -22.61
CA GLU A 158 -2.30 0.80 -24.03
C GLU A 158 -3.04 -0.24 -24.88
N GLY A 159 -3.95 0.24 -25.75
CA GLY A 159 -4.78 -0.62 -26.59
C GLY A 159 -5.94 -1.33 -25.88
N GLU A 160 -6.12 -1.15 -24.57
CA GLU A 160 -7.19 -1.80 -23.82
C GLU A 160 -8.57 -1.20 -24.15
N GLN A 161 -9.50 -2.07 -24.51
CA GLN A 161 -10.89 -1.68 -24.75
C GLN A 161 -11.71 -1.87 -23.48
N VAL A 162 -12.03 -0.75 -22.82
CA VAL A 162 -13.03 -0.71 -21.76
C VAL A 162 -14.42 -0.77 -22.40
N ASP A 163 -15.26 -1.69 -21.92
CA ASP A 163 -16.68 -1.77 -22.28
C ASP A 163 -17.40 -0.46 -21.94
N ALA A 164 -17.87 0.25 -22.97
CA ALA A 164 -18.45 1.57 -22.83
C ALA A 164 -19.74 1.58 -22.01
N ASP A 165 -20.60 0.58 -22.16
CA ASP A 165 -21.88 0.54 -21.47
C ASP A 165 -21.71 0.14 -20.00
N ALA A 166 -20.82 -0.82 -19.73
CA ALA A 166 -20.43 -1.16 -18.38
C ALA A 166 -19.78 0.04 -17.66
N PHE A 167 -18.92 0.79 -18.36
CA PHE A 167 -18.25 1.94 -17.78
C PHE A 167 -19.22 3.09 -17.49
N LYS A 168 -20.15 3.40 -18.42
CA LYS A 168 -21.21 4.40 -18.18
C LYS A 168 -22.09 3.99 -17.00
N ALA A 169 -22.50 2.72 -16.89
CA ALA A 169 -23.27 2.22 -15.76
C ALA A 169 -22.52 2.39 -14.42
N LEU A 170 -21.20 2.15 -14.41
CA LEU A 170 -20.34 2.38 -13.26
C LEU A 170 -20.30 3.87 -12.86
N VAL A 171 -20.19 4.78 -13.83
CA VAL A 171 -20.21 6.23 -13.60
C VAL A 171 -21.56 6.68 -13.03
N THR A 172 -22.68 6.24 -13.61
CA THR A 172 -24.02 6.54 -13.08
C THR A 172 -24.18 6.05 -11.63
N ALA A 173 -23.71 4.84 -11.33
CA ALA A 173 -23.71 4.32 -9.96
C ALA A 173 -22.82 5.14 -9.01
N ALA A 174 -21.68 5.64 -9.49
CA ALA A 174 -20.80 6.52 -8.74
C ALA A 174 -21.46 7.86 -8.38
N VAL A 175 -22.17 8.46 -9.34
CA VAL A 175 -22.95 9.69 -9.12
C VAL A 175 -24.08 9.47 -8.11
N ALA A 176 -24.77 8.33 -8.18
CA ALA A 176 -25.82 7.98 -7.23
C ALA A 176 -25.29 7.87 -5.79
N GLN A 177 -24.07 7.38 -5.60
CA GLN A 177 -23.43 7.40 -4.29
C GLN A 177 -23.19 8.83 -3.79
N ASN A 178 -23.02 9.81 -4.68
CA ASN A 178 -22.81 11.21 -4.32
C ASN A 178 -24.04 11.98 -3.83
N GLY A 179 -25.24 11.41 -3.91
CA GLY A 179 -26.45 11.99 -3.33
C GLY A 179 -26.41 12.13 -1.79
N PRO A 180 -27.32 12.91 -1.21
CA PRO A 180 -27.48 12.99 0.24
C PRO A 180 -27.66 11.57 0.80
N PRO A 181 -27.05 11.25 1.96
CA PRO A 181 -27.09 9.89 2.50
C PRO A 181 -28.54 9.45 2.63
N ALA A 182 -28.90 8.32 2.02
CA ALA A 182 -30.19 7.69 2.28
C ALA A 182 -30.37 7.60 3.80
N LYS A 183 -31.52 8.09 4.32
CA LYS A 183 -31.83 8.10 5.75
C LYS A 183 -31.66 6.69 6.31
N LYS A 184 -30.54 6.44 6.99
CA LYS A 184 -30.35 5.25 7.81
C LYS A 184 -31.34 5.34 8.96
N ALA A 185 -32.25 4.37 9.06
CA ALA A 185 -33.04 4.18 10.26
C ALA A 185 -32.07 3.97 11.45
N LYS A 186 -32.24 4.74 12.53
CA LYS A 186 -31.43 4.64 13.74
C LYS A 186 -31.63 3.29 14.41
N PRO A 187 -30.59 2.51 14.73
CA PRO A 187 -30.67 1.52 15.80
C PRO A 187 -30.59 2.26 17.14
N GLY A 188 -31.60 2.06 17.98
CA GLY A 188 -31.64 2.55 19.36
C GLY A 188 -30.54 1.96 20.23
N ALA A 189 -30.30 2.64 21.35
CA ALA A 189 -29.21 2.43 22.29
C ALA A 189 -29.00 0.97 22.75
N SER A 190 -27.72 0.65 22.90
CA SER A 190 -27.13 -0.58 23.42
C SER A 190 -27.83 -1.12 24.68
N LYS A 191 -28.21 -2.40 24.62
CA LYS A 191 -28.11 -3.28 25.78
C LYS A 191 -27.23 -4.45 25.37
N SER A 192 -26.17 -4.68 26.17
CA SER A 192 -25.33 -5.87 26.15
C SER A 192 -26.19 -7.11 25.94
N LYS A 193 -26.01 -7.76 24.79
CA LYS A 193 -26.48 -9.13 24.55
C LYS A 193 -25.27 -9.94 24.16
N THR A 194 -24.92 -10.85 25.06
CA THR A 194 -24.11 -12.04 24.82
C THR A 194 -24.33 -12.55 23.39
N ILE A 195 -23.26 -12.54 22.59
CA ILE A 195 -23.30 -13.08 21.23
C ILE A 195 -23.53 -14.58 21.35
N LYS A 196 -24.77 -15.02 21.12
CA LYS A 196 -25.04 -16.39 20.71
C LYS A 196 -24.60 -16.48 19.25
N VAL A 197 -23.58 -17.29 18.98
CA VAL A 197 -23.19 -17.65 17.62
C VAL A 197 -24.39 -18.34 16.99
N GLN A 198 -25.07 -17.67 16.07
CA GLN A 198 -26.06 -18.32 15.21
C GLN A 198 -25.30 -18.97 14.06
N GLU A 199 -25.26 -20.29 14.10
CA GLU A 199 -24.69 -21.17 13.10
C GLU A 199 -25.46 -20.99 11.78
N GLY A 200 -24.79 -20.49 10.73
CA GLY A 200 -25.34 -20.50 9.37
C GLY A 200 -25.29 -19.19 8.57
N GLU A 201 -24.95 -18.05 9.15
CA GLU A 201 -24.74 -16.83 8.35
C GLU A 201 -23.35 -16.88 7.71
N LYS A 202 -23.29 -17.13 6.39
CA LYS A 202 -22.03 -17.18 5.63
C LYS A 202 -21.32 -15.84 5.74
N VAL A 203 -20.16 -15.82 6.42
CA VAL A 203 -19.29 -14.64 6.46
C VAL A 203 -18.99 -14.18 5.03
N VAL A 204 -19.32 -12.92 4.74
CA VAL A 204 -19.08 -12.31 3.42
C VAL A 204 -17.58 -12.21 3.20
N LEU A 205 -17.11 -12.56 2.00
CA LEU A 205 -15.71 -12.37 1.61
C LEU A 205 -15.58 -11.08 0.80
N LEU A 206 -14.59 -10.26 1.13
CA LEU A 206 -14.18 -9.11 0.34
C LEU A 206 -13.52 -9.57 -0.98
N SER A 207 -13.33 -8.63 -1.91
CA SER A 207 -12.50 -8.86 -3.09
C SER A 207 -11.11 -9.34 -2.67
N GLY A 208 -10.64 -10.43 -3.28
CA GLY A 208 -9.40 -11.10 -2.88
C GLY A 208 -9.58 -12.24 -1.87
N GLY A 209 -10.81 -12.51 -1.44
CA GLY A 209 -11.13 -13.64 -0.56
C GLY A 209 -10.89 -13.38 0.92
N ASN A 210 -10.70 -12.12 1.33
CA ASN A 210 -10.51 -11.74 2.72
C ASN A 210 -11.85 -11.78 3.51
N PRO A 211 -11.95 -12.51 4.63
CA PRO A 211 -13.16 -12.52 5.44
C PRO A 211 -13.57 -11.14 5.96
N GLN A 212 -14.82 -10.75 5.72
CA GLN A 212 -15.38 -9.51 6.21
C GLN A 212 -15.88 -9.66 7.65
N ILE A 213 -14.96 -9.55 8.61
CA ILE A 213 -15.29 -9.54 10.04
C ILE A 213 -15.36 -8.11 10.59
N ALA A 214 -16.40 -7.82 11.38
CA ALA A 214 -16.57 -6.54 12.03
C ALA A 214 -15.41 -6.26 13.02
N LYS A 215 -15.06 -4.98 13.19
CA LYS A 215 -14.03 -4.58 14.16
C LYS A 215 -14.47 -4.99 15.58
N ALA A 216 -13.65 -5.78 16.25
CA ALA A 216 -13.87 -6.22 17.62
C ALA A 216 -12.55 -6.66 18.26
N ASP A 217 -12.43 -6.46 19.57
CA ASP A 217 -11.32 -7.00 20.37
C ASP A 217 -11.63 -8.42 20.86
N GLY A 218 -10.59 -9.20 21.15
CA GLY A 218 -10.67 -10.53 21.72
C GLY A 218 -10.43 -11.66 20.71
N ASP A 219 -10.49 -12.90 21.22
CA ASP A 219 -10.25 -14.12 20.45
C ASP A 219 -11.39 -14.47 19.51
N ALA A 220 -12.64 -14.33 19.96
CA ALA A 220 -13.84 -14.66 19.18
C ALA A 220 -13.88 -14.06 17.75
N PRO A 221 -13.60 -12.76 17.51
CA PRO A 221 -13.57 -12.23 16.14
C PRO A 221 -12.42 -12.79 15.29
N VAL A 222 -11.28 -13.14 15.90
CA VAL A 222 -10.17 -13.78 15.19
C VAL A 222 -10.52 -15.22 14.80
N GLN A 223 -11.15 -15.99 15.69
CA GLN A 223 -11.64 -17.34 15.35
C GLN A 223 -12.72 -17.30 14.27
N ALA A 224 -13.63 -16.34 14.33
CA ALA A 224 -14.63 -16.13 13.27
C ALA A 224 -13.98 -15.78 11.92
N TYR A 225 -12.90 -15.00 11.94
CA TYR A 225 -12.11 -14.72 10.75
C TYR A 225 -11.46 -15.99 10.19
N ILE A 226 -10.77 -16.77 11.03
CA ILE A 226 -10.09 -18.01 10.63
C ILE A 226 -11.08 -19.02 10.05
N ALA A 227 -12.22 -19.23 10.72
CA ALA A 227 -13.27 -20.13 10.27
C ALA A 227 -13.84 -19.73 8.89
N ALA A 228 -13.80 -18.44 8.57
CA ALA A 228 -14.27 -17.91 7.29
C ALA A 228 -13.19 -17.85 6.19
N MET A 229 -11.93 -18.15 6.50
CA MET A 229 -10.87 -18.17 5.49
C MET A 229 -11.16 -19.25 4.42
N PRO A 230 -11.02 -18.94 3.12
CA PRO A 230 -11.41 -19.86 2.06
C PRO A 230 -10.37 -20.96 1.81
N GLY A 231 -10.83 -22.22 1.74
CA GLY A 231 -10.04 -23.38 1.33
C GLY A 231 -8.81 -23.60 2.22
N TRP A 232 -7.68 -23.92 1.60
CA TRP A 232 -6.39 -24.20 2.28
C TRP A 232 -5.90 -23.08 3.20
N LYS A 233 -6.40 -21.85 3.02
CA LYS A 233 -5.99 -20.70 3.83
C LYS A 233 -6.50 -20.81 5.27
N ARG A 234 -7.61 -21.52 5.50
CA ARG A 234 -8.11 -21.79 6.85
C ARG A 234 -7.10 -22.58 7.66
N ASP A 235 -6.56 -23.66 7.11
CA ASP A 235 -5.55 -24.49 7.77
C ASP A 235 -4.30 -23.67 8.13
N ILE A 236 -3.91 -22.75 7.25
CA ILE A 236 -2.81 -21.79 7.53
C ILE A 236 -3.19 -20.85 8.66
N GLY A 237 -4.40 -20.27 8.64
CA GLY A 237 -4.89 -19.42 9.72
C GLY A 237 -4.90 -20.10 11.09
N GLU A 238 -5.38 -21.35 11.14
CA GLU A 238 -5.40 -22.17 12.36
C GLU A 238 -3.98 -22.46 12.86
N ARG A 239 -3.05 -22.83 11.95
CA ARG A 239 -1.64 -23.06 12.30
C ARG A 239 -0.94 -21.79 12.80
N LEU A 240 -1.18 -20.65 12.15
CA LEU A 240 -0.62 -19.36 12.55
C LEU A 240 -1.13 -18.95 13.94
N ASP A 241 -2.43 -19.03 14.19
CA ASP A 241 -3.01 -18.68 15.48
C ASP A 241 -2.47 -19.56 16.61
N ALA A 242 -2.46 -20.89 16.40
CA ALA A 242 -1.93 -21.84 17.37
C ALA A 242 -0.43 -21.60 17.66
N LEU A 243 0.35 -21.30 16.63
CA LEU A 243 1.77 -20.98 16.78
C LEU A 243 1.97 -19.67 17.55
N ILE A 244 1.16 -18.63 17.29
CA ILE A 244 1.27 -17.35 17.99
C ILE A 244 0.90 -17.51 19.46
N VAL A 245 -0.24 -18.12 19.77
CA VAL A 245 -0.71 -18.33 21.15
C VAL A 245 0.29 -19.18 21.95
N ARG A 246 0.86 -20.23 21.34
CA ARG A 246 1.85 -21.10 21.98
C ARG A 246 3.14 -20.35 22.36
N ASN A 247 3.55 -19.37 21.55
CA ASN A 247 4.80 -18.64 21.77
C ASN A 247 4.62 -17.33 22.56
N VAL A 248 3.39 -16.81 22.65
CA VAL A 248 3.03 -15.60 23.40
C VAL A 248 1.74 -15.86 24.19
N PRO A 249 1.80 -16.49 25.38
CA PRO A 249 0.61 -16.92 26.11
C PRO A 249 -0.34 -15.78 26.53
N ASN A 250 0.18 -14.57 26.68
CA ASN A 250 -0.56 -13.35 27.03
C ASN A 250 -0.89 -12.48 25.79
N VAL A 251 -0.96 -13.09 24.61
CA VAL A 251 -1.26 -12.37 23.37
C VAL A 251 -2.66 -11.76 23.39
N ARG A 252 -2.74 -10.46 23.10
CA ARG A 252 -3.98 -9.76 22.80
C ARG A 252 -4.33 -9.97 21.33
N LYS A 253 -5.61 -10.28 21.08
CA LYS A 253 -6.16 -10.46 19.74
C LYS A 253 -7.22 -9.39 19.44
N ALA A 254 -7.35 -9.01 18.18
CA ALA A 254 -8.47 -8.22 17.69
C ALA A 254 -8.63 -8.40 16.18
N VAL A 255 -9.80 -8.08 15.64
CA VAL A 255 -9.96 -7.78 14.21
C VAL A 255 -10.07 -6.27 14.07
N LYS A 256 -9.18 -5.67 13.26
CA LYS A 256 -9.24 -4.26 12.86
C LYS A 256 -8.97 -4.16 11.36
N TRP A 257 -9.71 -3.29 10.67
CA TRP A 257 -9.65 -3.16 9.20
C TRP A 257 -9.73 -4.52 8.48
N ASN A 258 -10.64 -5.38 8.93
CA ASN A 258 -10.86 -6.73 8.40
C ASN A 258 -9.60 -7.63 8.44
N SER A 259 -8.70 -7.39 9.39
CA SER A 259 -7.47 -8.17 9.56
C SER A 259 -7.31 -8.57 11.03
N PRO A 260 -7.03 -9.85 11.34
CA PRO A 260 -6.59 -10.25 12.66
C PRO A 260 -5.28 -9.56 13.03
N LEU A 261 -5.23 -8.99 14.23
CA LEU A 261 -4.06 -8.38 14.83
C LEU A 261 -3.72 -9.09 16.14
N TYR A 262 -2.42 -9.24 16.37
CA TYR A 262 -1.82 -9.84 17.54
C TYR A 262 -0.88 -8.83 18.19
N GLY A 263 -1.01 -8.69 19.50
CA GLY A 263 -0.31 -7.66 20.27
C GLY A 263 -0.10 -8.08 21.72
N ILE A 264 0.47 -7.17 22.50
CA ILE A 264 0.56 -7.28 23.95
C ILE A 264 -0.12 -6.05 24.56
N GLU A 265 -0.91 -6.26 25.61
CA GLU A 265 -1.55 -5.18 26.32
C GLU A 265 -0.51 -4.15 26.82
N GLY A 266 -0.75 -2.87 26.54
CA GLY A 266 0.17 -1.78 26.88
C GLY A 266 1.40 -1.65 25.97
N GLN A 267 1.66 -2.60 25.06
CA GLN A 267 2.79 -2.53 24.12
C GLN A 267 2.34 -2.33 22.67
N GLY A 268 1.08 -2.58 22.33
CA GLY A 268 0.55 -2.40 20.98
C GLY A 268 0.56 -3.70 20.16
N TRP A 269 0.36 -3.58 18.85
CA TRP A 269 0.26 -4.70 17.92
C TRP A 269 1.64 -5.03 17.35
N PHE A 270 2.06 -6.28 17.37
CA PHE A 270 3.35 -6.69 16.78
C PHE A 270 3.19 -7.40 15.43
N LEU A 271 2.02 -7.99 15.17
CA LEU A 271 1.75 -8.77 13.97
C LEU A 271 0.30 -8.60 13.48
N GLY A 272 0.09 -8.64 12.17
CA GLY A 272 -1.22 -8.78 11.53
C GLY A 272 -1.27 -9.90 10.50
N ILE A 273 -2.44 -10.49 10.28
CA ILE A 273 -2.68 -11.49 9.24
C ILE A 273 -3.70 -10.92 8.24
N HIS A 274 -3.49 -11.17 6.95
CA HIS A 274 -4.46 -10.80 5.92
C HIS A 274 -4.54 -11.88 4.82
N THR A 275 -5.75 -12.14 4.35
CA THR A 275 -6.01 -13.15 3.33
C THR A 275 -6.08 -12.52 1.95
N PHE A 276 -5.27 -13.00 1.01
CA PHE A 276 -5.29 -12.57 -0.40
C PHE A 276 -5.74 -13.72 -1.32
N THR A 277 -5.93 -13.43 -2.60
CA THR A 277 -6.39 -14.42 -3.60
C THR A 277 -5.47 -15.63 -3.64
N HIS A 278 -4.15 -15.41 -3.64
CA HIS A 278 -3.14 -16.45 -3.88
C HIS A 278 -2.28 -16.81 -2.67
N TYR A 279 -2.37 -16.05 -1.58
CA TYR A 279 -1.51 -16.23 -0.40
C TYR A 279 -2.17 -15.72 0.88
N VAL A 280 -1.62 -16.11 2.03
CA VAL A 280 -1.89 -15.50 3.33
C VAL A 280 -0.68 -14.64 3.69
N LYS A 281 -0.91 -13.36 3.99
CA LYS A 281 0.15 -12.42 4.38
C LYS A 281 0.25 -12.35 5.89
N VAL A 282 1.45 -12.51 6.41
CA VAL A 282 1.81 -12.19 7.80
C VAL A 282 2.63 -10.91 7.79
N ALA A 283 2.14 -9.87 8.45
CA ALA A 283 2.80 -8.58 8.57
C ALA A 283 3.41 -8.42 9.96
N PHE A 284 4.72 -8.22 10.02
CA PHE A 284 5.46 -7.85 11.23
C PHE A 284 5.70 -6.34 11.20
N PHE A 285 5.09 -5.60 12.13
CA PHE A 285 5.09 -4.13 12.07
C PHE A 285 6.49 -3.52 12.27
N TYR A 286 7.35 -4.20 13.03
CA TYR A 286 8.79 -3.91 13.18
C TYR A 286 9.66 -5.05 12.60
N GLY A 287 9.27 -5.54 11.42
CA GLY A 287 9.92 -6.64 10.73
C GLY A 287 11.41 -6.43 10.40
N THR A 288 11.86 -5.19 10.18
CA THR A 288 13.28 -4.87 9.96
C THR A 288 14.20 -5.18 11.14
N SER A 289 13.63 -5.17 12.35
CA SER A 289 14.34 -5.47 13.60
C SER A 289 14.45 -6.97 13.88
N LEU A 290 13.74 -7.81 13.11
CA LEU A 290 13.75 -9.26 13.29
C LEU A 290 14.97 -9.90 12.62
N ARG A 291 15.40 -11.06 13.15
CA ARG A 291 16.55 -11.82 12.66
C ARG A 291 16.18 -13.30 12.44
N PRO A 292 16.40 -13.84 11.22
CA PRO A 292 16.65 -13.12 9.97
C PRO A 292 15.52 -12.11 9.65
N VAL A 293 15.75 -11.16 8.74
CA VAL A 293 14.71 -10.21 8.36
C VAL A 293 13.67 -10.94 7.48
N PRO A 294 12.35 -10.86 7.75
CA PRO A 294 11.35 -11.44 6.87
C PRO A 294 11.45 -10.88 5.44
N PRO A 295 11.27 -11.73 4.42
CA PRO A 295 11.73 -11.41 3.06
C PRO A 295 10.91 -10.32 2.35
N GLY A 296 9.62 -10.17 2.69
CA GLY A 296 8.74 -9.24 2.00
C GLY A 296 8.95 -7.80 2.45
N ALA A 297 9.33 -6.92 1.52
CA ALA A 297 9.43 -5.48 1.78
C ALA A 297 8.06 -4.81 1.92
N SER A 298 7.99 -3.74 2.70
CA SER A 298 6.82 -2.87 2.81
C SER A 298 7.13 -1.45 2.33
N LYS A 299 6.08 -0.69 2.01
CA LYS A 299 6.18 0.77 1.82
C LYS A 299 6.42 1.51 3.14
N SER A 300 6.04 0.89 4.27
CA SER A 300 6.44 1.36 5.59
C SER A 300 7.87 0.89 5.86
N GLU A 301 8.71 1.78 6.36
CA GLU A 301 10.14 1.54 6.56
C GLU A 301 10.39 0.30 7.44
N ASP A 302 9.63 0.17 8.52
CA ASP A 302 9.85 -0.87 9.55
C ASP A 302 9.14 -2.19 9.28
N THR A 303 8.05 -2.17 8.52
CA THR A 303 7.22 -3.37 8.34
C THR A 303 7.86 -4.35 7.35
N ARG A 304 7.80 -5.64 7.65
CA ARG A 304 8.12 -6.72 6.70
C ARG A 304 7.02 -7.77 6.65
N TYR A 305 6.93 -8.44 5.51
CA TYR A 305 5.90 -9.43 5.21
C TYR A 305 6.50 -10.82 5.03
N LEU A 306 5.70 -11.82 5.37
CA LEU A 306 5.84 -13.19 4.90
C LEU A 306 4.55 -13.53 4.14
N ASP A 307 4.67 -13.82 2.86
CA ASP A 307 3.56 -14.27 2.02
C ASP A 307 3.64 -15.79 1.92
N ILE A 308 2.60 -16.48 2.40
CA ILE A 308 2.51 -17.94 2.43
C ILE A 308 1.55 -18.38 1.32
N HIS A 309 2.08 -19.07 0.31
CA HIS A 309 1.31 -19.63 -0.80
C HIS A 309 0.84 -21.06 -0.53
N LYS A 310 -0.05 -21.58 -1.39
CA LYS A 310 -0.74 -22.87 -1.20
C LYS A 310 0.21 -24.05 -1.01
N ASP A 311 1.28 -24.06 -1.80
CA ASP A 311 2.22 -25.18 -1.88
C ASP A 311 3.50 -24.90 -1.07
N ASP A 312 3.53 -23.77 -0.33
CA ASP A 312 4.68 -23.42 0.51
C ASP A 312 4.67 -24.26 1.78
N GLN A 313 5.80 -24.93 2.02
CA GLN A 313 6.15 -25.38 3.36
C GLN A 313 6.86 -24.21 4.06
N PHE A 314 6.13 -23.45 4.87
CA PHE A 314 6.75 -22.39 5.66
C PHE A 314 7.37 -22.96 6.94
N ASP A 315 8.58 -22.49 7.26
CA ASP A 315 9.34 -22.92 8.43
C ASP A 315 8.66 -22.41 9.72
N GLU A 316 7.94 -23.29 10.41
CA GLU A 316 7.27 -22.99 11.68
C GLU A 316 8.25 -22.63 12.79
N ALA A 317 9.47 -23.16 12.79
CA ALA A 317 10.47 -22.84 13.81
C ALA A 317 11.00 -21.41 13.60
N GLN A 318 11.23 -21.02 12.35
CA GLN A 318 11.59 -19.66 12.00
C GLN A 318 10.44 -18.68 12.30
N LEU A 319 9.20 -19.05 11.99
CA LEU A 319 8.04 -18.20 12.29
C LEU A 319 7.86 -18.02 13.81
N ALA A 320 8.01 -19.09 14.60
CA ALA A 320 7.98 -19.02 16.06
C ALA A 320 9.07 -18.09 16.60
N THR A 321 10.26 -18.12 16.00
CA THR A 321 11.38 -17.23 16.34
C THR A 321 11.03 -15.77 16.06
N TRP A 322 10.43 -15.47 14.89
CA TRP A 322 9.95 -14.12 14.57
C TRP A 322 8.85 -13.63 15.50
N VAL A 323 7.89 -14.49 15.83
CA VAL A 323 6.80 -14.14 16.76
C VAL A 323 7.37 -13.75 18.12
N LYS A 324 8.30 -14.53 18.68
CA LYS A 324 8.94 -14.20 19.98
C LYS A 324 9.69 -12.88 19.93
N GLN A 325 10.46 -12.64 18.86
CA GLN A 325 11.20 -11.39 18.69
C GLN A 325 10.25 -10.20 18.54
N ALA A 326 9.21 -10.32 17.71
CA ALA A 326 8.24 -9.25 17.49
C ALA A 326 7.47 -8.91 18.78
N ALA A 327 7.12 -9.92 19.58
CA ALA A 327 6.48 -9.76 20.88
C ALA A 327 7.39 -9.10 21.94
N ALA A 328 8.71 -9.09 21.76
CA ALA A 328 9.64 -8.42 22.66
C ALA A 328 9.89 -6.94 22.29
N LEU A 329 9.39 -6.49 21.15
CA LEU A 329 9.53 -5.11 20.68
C LEU A 329 8.28 -4.29 21.05
N PRO A 330 8.42 -2.94 21.20
CA PRO A 330 7.25 -2.08 21.19
C PRO A 330 6.41 -2.36 19.95
N GLY A 331 5.13 -2.62 20.13
CA GLY A 331 4.17 -2.80 19.06
C GLY A 331 3.72 -1.47 18.48
N TRP A 332 3.14 -1.55 17.29
CA TRP A 332 2.47 -0.44 16.65
C TRP A 332 1.19 -0.07 17.40
N ASP A 333 1.03 1.21 17.72
CA ASP A 333 -0.16 1.76 18.37
C ASP A 333 -1.09 2.41 17.33
N ASP A 334 -2.36 2.00 17.34
CA ASP A 334 -3.41 2.59 16.50
C ASP A 334 -4.09 3.82 17.14
N SER A 335 -3.63 4.24 18.32
CA SER A 335 -4.10 5.44 19.00
C SER A 335 -3.60 6.71 18.31
N PRO A 336 -4.41 7.77 18.24
CA PRO A 336 -3.96 9.05 17.73
C PRO A 336 -2.78 9.56 18.58
N LYS A 337 -1.65 9.83 17.93
CA LYS A 337 -0.49 10.46 18.59
C LYS A 337 -0.96 11.74 19.28
N ARG A 338 -0.83 11.81 20.61
CA ARG A 338 -1.06 13.06 21.34
C ARG A 338 -0.06 14.08 20.80
N LYS A 339 -0.57 15.22 20.33
CA LYS A 339 0.22 16.33 19.81
C LYS A 339 1.02 17.00 20.91
#